data_AF-A0A9K3L914-F1
#
_entry.id   AF-A0A9K3L914-F1
#
_cell.length_a   1.000
_cell.length_b   1.000
_cell.length_c   1.000
_cell.angle_alpha   90.00
_cell.angle_beta   90.00
_cell.angle_gamma   90.00
#
_symmetry.space_group_name_H-M   'P 1'
#
loop_
_entity.id
_entity.type
_entity.pdbx_description
1 polymer ?
#
loop_
_entity_poly.entity_id
_entity_poly.type
_entity_poly.pdbx_seq_one_letter_code
_entity_poly.pdbx_strand_id
1 'polypeptide(L)'
;MAVIVAATVASKSGRHYGFFVVPFSGSSIVRHRTTTTTTSHHRTQHLSTLQWHLPSTLSSSPDYTRDISEQSAVQPSRPPLILPCQPDQPIYSVMAPMVAASDYPFRKLLRDYCGVDLLYTQMLHVKNFVNDANFRRWHSDFYECGQPFPSSLLPSQRDCLGSNMPKLSPSPPQSFAPLMVQLAGHDVDTVVQAALMVYEQTNGKLAGIDLNCGCPQNIAKKGNYGAFLMERDSQRVRDILTALRKHLPPEIAVSAKIRLPPEDDVLADRIARLVDTGINFMTVHGRTLKENKTAVGAVHADRIRLAIERARSINPDFAVVANGGMENYHDVQSILQYTGASAAMSSEALLETPNLFQSSSMDSACTPQDRFQQQVFFATKYLDICEEVGPPLPGVMGDGGSFGIVRGHFFKFFHRYLNADPTNIDLRDEFAGSGMRTLHEARVFVDKLQDRYAHLSPEDWSVLPSSNPESSWYRRHRKPDRRVHQRQQLHTVNEDDCLMNVEAKKREIKERIIKMKQQRQSQLAIDGTRGAKHQSTYQ
;
A
#
# COMPACT_ATOMS: atom_id res chain seq x y z
N MET A 1 -16.49 -1.43 -52.65
CA MET A 1 -15.83 -2.65 -52.14
C MET A 1 -15.08 -2.30 -50.88
N ALA A 2 -15.58 -2.71 -49.73
CA ALA A 2 -14.86 -2.68 -48.46
C ALA A 2 -15.14 -4.03 -47.78
N VAL A 3 -14.08 -4.81 -47.59
CA VAL A 3 -14.14 -6.15 -47.00
C VAL A 3 -14.15 -5.98 -45.48
N ILE A 4 -15.22 -6.47 -44.87
CA ILE A 4 -15.38 -6.62 -43.41
C ILE A 4 -14.74 -7.96 -43.04
N VAL A 5 -13.72 -7.94 -42.19
CA VAL A 5 -13.22 -9.15 -41.51
C VAL A 5 -13.89 -9.22 -40.14
N ALA A 6 -14.83 -10.14 -40.00
CA ALA A 6 -15.44 -10.52 -38.74
C ALA A 6 -14.56 -11.57 -38.03
N ALA A 7 -14.24 -11.33 -36.76
CA ALA A 7 -13.73 -12.34 -35.85
C ALA A 7 -14.75 -12.56 -34.74
N THR A 8 -15.35 -13.75 -34.74
CA THR A 8 -16.38 -14.21 -33.82
C THR A 8 -15.77 -14.60 -32.47
N VAL A 9 -16.30 -14.06 -31.37
CA VAL A 9 -16.08 -14.60 -30.01
C VAL A 9 -17.41 -15.18 -29.53
N ALA A 10 -17.45 -16.51 -29.38
CA ALA A 10 -18.59 -17.23 -28.85
C ALA A 10 -18.71 -17.00 -27.33
N SER A 11 -19.81 -16.36 -26.91
CA SER A 11 -20.23 -16.25 -25.52
C SER A 11 -21.33 -17.28 -25.24
N LYS A 12 -21.04 -18.25 -24.36
CA LYS A 12 -22.03 -19.14 -23.74
C LYS A 12 -22.57 -18.49 -22.47
N SER A 13 -23.71 -17.81 -22.57
CA SER A 13 -24.78 -17.80 -21.56
C SER A 13 -25.83 -16.79 -22.00
N GLY A 14 -27.01 -17.28 -22.39
CA GLY A 14 -28.07 -16.49 -22.99
C GLY A 14 -28.63 -15.41 -22.07
N ARG A 15 -28.79 -14.22 -22.64
CA ARG A 15 -29.83 -13.22 -22.31
C ARG A 15 -30.04 -12.38 -23.59
N HIS A 16 -31.31 -12.27 -23.99
CA HIS A 16 -31.75 -11.55 -25.18
C HIS A 16 -31.49 -10.04 -25.05
N TYR A 17 -30.95 -9.41 -26.09
CA TYR A 17 -30.97 -7.96 -26.27
C TYR A 17 -31.76 -7.64 -27.54
N GLY A 18 -32.89 -6.95 -27.38
CA GLY A 18 -33.68 -6.42 -28.48
C GLY A 18 -32.99 -5.18 -29.06
N PHE A 19 -32.79 -5.19 -30.38
CA PHE A 19 -32.27 -4.05 -31.13
C PHE A 19 -33.43 -3.18 -31.61
N PHE A 20 -33.49 -1.93 -31.17
CA PHE A 20 -34.32 -0.91 -31.81
C PHE A 20 -33.48 -0.17 -32.87
N VAL A 21 -33.90 -0.30 -34.12
CA VAL A 21 -33.43 0.48 -35.27
C VAL A 21 -34.39 1.65 -35.43
N VAL A 22 -33.88 2.89 -35.42
CA VAL A 22 -34.66 4.08 -35.81
C VAL A 22 -34.01 4.65 -37.09
N PRO A 23 -34.76 4.79 -38.20
CA PRO A 23 -34.21 5.31 -39.44
C PRO A 23 -34.24 6.84 -39.47
N PHE A 24 -33.21 7.41 -40.09
CA PHE A 24 -33.15 8.82 -40.48
C PHE A 24 -33.89 9.03 -41.81
N SER A 25 -34.76 10.03 -41.88
CA SER A 25 -35.28 10.58 -43.16
C SER A 25 -35.22 12.10 -43.11
N GLY A 26 -34.61 12.71 -44.12
CA GLY A 26 -34.39 14.14 -44.22
C GLY A 26 -35.46 14.93 -44.98
N SER A 27 -35.22 16.25 -44.96
CA SER A 27 -35.54 17.26 -45.99
C SER A 27 -36.93 17.92 -45.97
N SER A 28 -36.99 19.22 -45.62
CA SER A 28 -37.19 20.35 -46.58
C SER A 28 -37.85 21.61 -45.96
N ILE A 29 -37.08 22.71 -45.94
CA ILE A 29 -37.36 24.12 -46.34
C ILE A 29 -38.82 24.64 -46.31
N VAL A 30 -39.08 25.78 -45.63
CA VAL A 30 -39.73 27.03 -46.17
C VAL A 30 -39.38 28.26 -45.29
N ARG A 31 -39.13 29.39 -45.96
CA ARG A 31 -38.81 30.75 -45.45
C ARG A 31 -40.05 31.56 -45.05
N HIS A 32 -39.93 32.51 -44.10
CA HIS A 32 -40.28 33.92 -44.33
C HIS A 32 -39.71 34.90 -43.28
N ARG A 33 -39.29 36.08 -43.78
CA ARG A 33 -38.88 37.35 -43.10
C ARG A 33 -40.06 37.95 -42.29
N THR A 34 -39.91 38.88 -41.32
CA THR A 34 -39.35 40.25 -41.43
C THR A 34 -39.16 40.93 -40.04
N THR A 35 -37.98 41.55 -39.85
CA THR A 35 -37.64 42.86 -39.25
C THR A 35 -38.48 43.51 -38.12
N THR A 36 -37.81 43.90 -37.02
CA THR A 36 -37.44 45.31 -36.73
C THR A 36 -36.36 45.45 -35.65
N THR A 37 -35.51 46.46 -35.85
CA THR A 37 -34.28 46.88 -35.16
C THR A 37 -34.50 47.76 -33.93
N THR A 38 -33.61 47.67 -32.92
CA THR A 38 -32.78 48.81 -32.44
C THR A 38 -31.74 48.40 -31.36
N THR A 39 -30.45 48.67 -31.67
CA THR A 39 -29.32 49.21 -30.86
C THR A 39 -29.33 49.07 -29.32
N SER A 40 -28.25 48.85 -28.58
CA SER A 40 -26.80 48.72 -28.80
C SER A 40 -26.13 48.45 -27.42
N HIS A 41 -25.02 47.70 -27.37
CA HIS A 41 -23.78 48.01 -26.63
C HIS A 41 -22.92 46.73 -26.51
N HIS A 42 -21.82 46.70 -27.26
CA HIS A 42 -20.81 45.66 -27.26
C HIS A 42 -19.87 45.80 -26.05
N ARG A 43 -19.61 44.69 -25.36
CA ARG A 43 -18.34 44.46 -24.64
C ARG A 43 -18.00 42.97 -24.69
N THR A 44 -17.24 42.57 -25.70
CA THR A 44 -16.76 41.20 -25.87
C THR A 44 -15.35 41.09 -25.32
N GLN A 45 -15.14 40.25 -24.30
CA GLN A 45 -13.80 39.81 -23.89
C GLN A 45 -13.43 38.57 -24.70
N HIS A 46 -12.24 38.61 -25.31
CA HIS A 46 -11.65 37.51 -26.07
C HIS A 46 -11.13 36.41 -25.14
N LEU A 47 -11.49 35.17 -25.45
CA LEU A 47 -10.86 33.94 -24.96
C LEU A 47 -9.54 33.73 -25.72
N SER A 48 -8.42 33.59 -25.00
CA SER A 48 -7.16 33.14 -25.57
C SER A 48 -6.84 31.70 -25.14
N THR A 49 -6.73 30.83 -26.13
CA THR A 49 -6.20 29.47 -26.06
C THR A 49 -4.67 29.52 -25.97
N LEU A 50 -4.08 29.00 -24.90
CA LEU A 50 -2.63 28.81 -24.76
C LEU A 50 -2.24 27.41 -25.27
N GLN A 51 -1.57 27.39 -26.42
CA GLN A 51 -0.84 26.23 -26.94
C GLN A 51 0.51 26.09 -26.23
N TRP A 52 0.86 24.86 -25.89
CA TRP A 52 2.15 24.48 -25.31
C TRP A 52 3.22 24.37 -26.41
N HIS A 53 4.35 25.04 -26.24
CA HIS A 53 5.55 24.84 -27.06
C HIS A 53 6.72 24.43 -26.17
N LEU A 54 7.29 23.26 -26.45
CA LEU A 54 8.62 22.87 -25.96
C LEU A 54 9.68 23.66 -26.75
N PRO A 55 10.73 24.21 -26.11
CA PRO A 55 11.87 24.74 -26.84
C PRO A 55 12.92 23.65 -27.06
N SER A 56 13.20 23.39 -28.34
CA SER A 56 14.41 22.73 -28.81
C SER A 56 15.29 23.78 -29.50
N THR A 57 16.47 24.09 -28.93
CA THR A 57 17.69 24.45 -29.67
C THR A 57 18.88 24.61 -28.72
N LEU A 58 19.94 23.85 -28.99
CA LEU A 58 21.32 24.14 -28.60
C LEU A 58 21.84 25.32 -29.42
N SER A 59 22.47 26.32 -28.78
CA SER A 59 23.71 26.97 -29.24
C SER A 59 24.05 28.23 -28.42
N SER A 60 25.35 28.40 -28.19
CA SER A 60 26.11 29.58 -27.75
C SER A 60 26.06 30.00 -26.28
N SER A 61 27.21 29.79 -25.63
CA SER A 61 27.63 30.32 -24.32
C SER A 61 27.57 31.85 -24.26
N PRO A 62 27.47 32.37 -23.03
CA PRO A 62 28.43 33.37 -22.60
C PRO A 62 29.13 32.95 -21.30
N ASP A 63 30.43 33.23 -21.25
CA ASP A 63 31.28 33.10 -20.07
C ASP A 63 30.64 33.70 -18.83
N TYR A 64 30.53 32.89 -17.79
CA TYR A 64 30.22 33.34 -16.46
C TYR A 64 31.15 32.67 -15.46
N THR A 65 32.40 33.15 -15.42
CA THR A 65 33.28 32.98 -14.26
C THR A 65 32.67 33.75 -13.09
N ARG A 66 31.86 33.07 -12.26
CA ARG A 66 31.55 33.53 -10.91
C ARG A 66 32.49 32.83 -9.94
N ASP A 67 33.25 33.64 -9.21
CA ASP A 67 34.06 33.26 -8.05
C ASP A 67 33.32 32.26 -7.15
N ILE A 68 33.91 31.08 -6.98
CA ILE A 68 33.50 30.12 -5.96
C ILE A 68 34.33 30.43 -4.72
N SER A 69 33.92 31.46 -3.99
CA SER A 69 34.39 31.67 -2.61
C SER A 69 33.31 32.38 -1.81
N GLU A 70 32.23 31.67 -1.49
CA GLU A 70 31.42 32.01 -0.33
C GLU A 70 30.77 30.74 0.22
N GLN A 71 30.90 30.59 1.53
CA GLN A 71 30.70 29.37 2.31
C GLN A 71 29.28 28.84 2.14
N SER A 72 29.16 27.64 1.58
CA SER A 72 27.97 26.80 1.70
C SER A 72 27.77 26.46 3.18
N ALA A 73 26.93 27.25 3.87
CA ALA A 73 26.36 26.84 5.13
C ALA A 73 25.58 25.55 4.87
N VAL A 74 26.16 24.42 5.28
CA VAL A 74 25.51 23.10 5.27
C VAL A 74 24.24 23.25 6.09
N GLN A 75 23.08 23.30 5.44
CA GLN A 75 21.82 23.18 6.17
C GLN A 75 21.86 21.84 6.91
N PRO A 76 21.52 21.82 8.21
CA PRO A 76 21.53 20.57 8.96
C PRO A 76 20.58 19.58 8.28
N SER A 77 21.10 18.42 7.89
CA SER A 77 20.32 17.35 7.30
C SER A 77 19.14 17.03 8.23
N ARG A 78 17.91 17.04 7.69
CA ARG A 78 16.72 16.59 8.43
C ARG A 78 17.02 15.20 9.02
N PRO A 79 16.66 14.92 10.29
CA PRO A 79 16.87 13.61 10.88
C PRO A 79 16.24 12.49 10.02
N PRO A 80 16.77 11.26 10.06
CA PRO A 80 16.24 10.16 9.28
C PRO A 80 14.74 9.97 9.56
N LEU A 81 13.96 9.72 8.50
CA LEU A 81 12.51 9.53 8.63
C LEU A 81 12.15 8.39 9.59
N ILE A 82 12.94 7.32 9.57
CA ILE A 82 12.86 6.19 10.49
C ILE A 82 14.25 5.98 11.08
N LEU A 83 14.34 5.99 12.41
CA LEU A 83 15.60 5.74 13.11
C LEU A 83 15.88 4.23 13.22
N PRO A 84 17.15 3.82 13.39
CA PRO A 84 17.48 2.46 13.81
C PRO A 84 16.73 2.09 15.11
N CYS A 85 16.34 0.82 15.25
CA CYS A 85 15.69 0.33 16.46
C CYS A 85 16.57 0.59 17.70
N GLN A 86 15.98 1.18 18.74
CA GLN A 86 16.60 1.35 20.06
C GLN A 86 15.71 0.70 21.13
N PRO A 87 16.27 0.07 22.17
CA PRO A 87 15.50 -0.67 23.19
C PRO A 87 14.39 0.13 23.88
N ASP A 88 14.62 1.43 24.10
CA ASP A 88 13.71 2.31 24.85
C ASP A 88 12.91 3.27 23.97
N GLN A 89 12.95 3.11 22.64
CA GLN A 89 12.19 3.98 21.75
C GLN A 89 10.72 3.57 21.64
N PRO A 90 9.80 4.55 21.56
CA PRO A 90 8.41 4.26 21.27
C PRO A 90 8.27 3.54 19.93
N ILE A 91 7.25 2.70 19.81
CA ILE A 91 6.96 1.96 18.58
C ILE A 91 6.70 2.96 17.46
N TYR A 92 7.52 2.90 16.41
CA TYR A 92 7.28 3.65 15.18
C TYR A 92 6.33 2.86 14.28
N SER A 93 5.12 3.37 14.11
CA SER A 93 4.00 2.72 13.45
C SER A 93 3.82 3.22 12.01
N VAL A 94 3.61 2.28 11.08
CA VAL A 94 3.52 2.59 9.65
C VAL A 94 2.27 2.00 9.03
N MET A 95 1.44 2.82 8.38
CA MET A 95 0.37 2.33 7.52
C MET A 95 0.91 1.95 6.15
N ALA A 96 0.65 0.72 5.71
CA ALA A 96 1.05 0.24 4.39
C ALA A 96 0.21 0.86 3.25
N PRO A 97 0.77 0.90 2.03
CA PRO A 97 0.02 1.25 0.83
C PRO A 97 -0.99 0.15 0.48
N MET A 98 -2.25 0.54 0.25
CA MET A 98 -3.36 -0.36 -0.07
C MET A 98 -4.25 0.24 -1.16
N VAL A 99 -4.27 -0.40 -2.33
CA VAL A 99 -5.14 0.04 -3.44
C VAL A 99 -6.61 -0.04 -3.01
N ALA A 100 -7.35 1.04 -3.25
CA ALA A 100 -8.73 1.27 -2.85
C ALA A 100 -9.00 1.20 -1.34
N ALA A 101 -8.01 1.55 -0.51
CA ALA A 101 -8.15 1.56 0.95
C ALA A 101 -7.24 2.56 1.67
N SER A 102 -6.03 2.84 1.19
CA SER A 102 -5.16 3.87 1.77
C SER A 102 -5.41 5.24 1.15
N ASP A 103 -6.68 5.60 0.99
CA ASP A 103 -7.15 6.92 0.57
C ASP A 103 -7.00 7.97 1.68
N TYR A 104 -7.03 9.25 1.31
CA TYR A 104 -6.83 10.35 2.25
C TYR A 104 -7.77 10.32 3.47
N PRO A 105 -9.11 10.14 3.33
CA PRO A 105 -9.98 10.00 4.50
C PRO A 105 -9.54 8.92 5.49
N PHE A 106 -9.14 7.74 5.00
CA PHE A 106 -8.64 6.68 5.87
C PHE A 106 -7.29 7.01 6.51
N ARG A 107 -6.38 7.64 5.76
CA ARG A 107 -5.08 8.10 6.28
C ARG A 107 -5.26 9.16 7.37
N LYS A 108 -6.17 10.11 7.17
CA LYS A 108 -6.55 11.12 8.16
C LYS A 108 -7.17 10.48 9.42
N LEU A 109 -8.01 9.46 9.27
CA LEU A 109 -8.56 8.71 10.41
C LEU A 109 -7.43 8.11 11.27
N LEU A 110 -6.48 7.40 10.63
CA LEU A 110 -5.37 6.76 11.34
C LEU A 110 -4.43 7.76 12.01
N ARG A 111 -4.16 8.88 11.35
CA ARG A 111 -3.32 9.95 11.92
C ARG A 111 -3.97 10.61 13.12
N ASP A 112 -5.21 11.08 12.94
CA ASP A 112 -5.87 11.96 13.91
C ASP A 112 -6.41 11.17 15.12
N TYR A 113 -6.78 9.90 14.94
CA TYR A 113 -7.43 9.10 15.99
C TYR A 113 -6.64 7.87 16.44
N CYS A 114 -5.71 7.37 15.63
CA CYS A 114 -4.95 6.15 15.96
C CYS A 114 -3.47 6.40 16.27
N GLY A 115 -2.97 7.62 16.01
CA GLY A 115 -1.59 8.00 16.30
C GLY A 115 -0.56 7.29 15.40
N VAL A 116 -0.91 7.02 14.14
CA VAL A 116 0.04 6.39 13.20
C VAL A 116 1.13 7.37 12.76
N ASP A 117 2.40 6.97 12.86
CA ASP A 117 3.55 7.86 12.66
C ASP A 117 3.89 8.11 11.18
N LEU A 118 3.70 7.12 10.32
CA LEU A 118 4.03 7.22 8.88
C LEU A 118 2.94 6.63 8.00
N LEU A 119 2.51 7.39 6.99
CA LEU A 119 1.42 7.04 6.10
C LEU A 119 1.92 6.82 4.68
N TYR A 120 1.29 5.89 3.97
CA TYR A 120 1.56 5.63 2.56
C TYR A 120 0.33 5.92 1.70
N THR A 121 0.52 6.52 0.52
CA THR A 121 -0.54 6.58 -0.48
C THR A 121 -0.92 5.19 -0.99
N GLN A 122 -1.99 5.13 -1.76
CA GLN A 122 -2.19 4.01 -2.68
C GLN A 122 -1.02 3.91 -3.67
N MET A 123 -0.80 2.73 -4.24
CA MET A 123 0.22 2.51 -5.27
C MET A 123 -0.14 3.23 -6.58
N LEU A 124 0.75 4.10 -7.08
CA LEU A 124 0.58 4.84 -8.32
C LEU A 124 1.30 4.15 -9.48
N HIS A 125 0.57 3.84 -10.55
CA HIS A 125 1.17 3.29 -11.78
C HIS A 125 1.86 4.41 -12.57
N VAL A 126 3.20 4.39 -12.63
CA VAL A 126 3.99 5.54 -13.10
C VAL A 126 3.68 5.95 -14.54
N LYS A 127 3.49 4.98 -15.44
CA LYS A 127 3.17 5.28 -16.84
C LYS A 127 1.83 6.02 -16.97
N ASN A 128 0.83 5.65 -16.17
CA ASN A 128 -0.47 6.31 -16.22
C ASN A 128 -0.38 7.67 -15.54
N PHE A 129 0.35 7.75 -14.42
CA PHE A 129 0.56 9.00 -13.72
C PHE A 129 1.23 10.05 -14.61
N VAL A 130 2.25 9.68 -15.38
CA VAL A 130 2.92 10.58 -16.32
C VAL A 130 2.01 10.97 -17.49
N ASN A 131 1.37 10.00 -18.13
CA ASN A 131 0.73 10.21 -19.44
C ASN A 131 -0.77 10.56 -19.39
N ASP A 132 -1.46 10.33 -18.27
CA ASP A 132 -2.90 10.49 -18.17
C ASP A 132 -3.28 11.50 -17.07
N ALA A 133 -3.77 12.66 -17.49
CA ALA A 133 -4.23 13.73 -16.59
C ALA A 133 -5.44 13.31 -15.75
N ASN A 134 -6.33 12.47 -16.28
CA ASN A 134 -7.46 11.94 -15.52
C ASN A 134 -6.97 10.97 -14.45
N PHE A 135 -6.00 10.11 -14.79
CA PHE A 135 -5.38 9.23 -13.80
C PHE A 135 -4.80 10.05 -12.64
N ARG A 136 -4.04 11.11 -12.90
CA ARG A 136 -3.55 12.00 -11.83
C ARG A 136 -4.70 12.59 -11.02
N ARG A 137 -5.72 13.14 -11.68
CA ARG A 137 -6.90 13.73 -11.02
C ARG A 137 -7.63 12.73 -10.11
N TRP A 138 -7.62 11.44 -10.44
CA TRP A 138 -8.30 10.40 -9.66
C TRP A 138 -7.44 9.71 -8.60
N HIS A 139 -6.15 10.05 -8.50
CA HIS A 139 -5.22 9.39 -7.57
C HIS A 139 -4.33 10.35 -6.74
N SER A 140 -4.22 11.62 -7.10
CA SER A 140 -3.41 12.61 -6.37
C SER A 140 -4.16 13.17 -5.15
N ASP A 141 -4.32 12.36 -4.10
CA ASP A 141 -4.94 12.75 -2.83
C ASP A 141 -3.92 13.17 -1.75
N PHE A 142 -2.84 13.86 -2.13
CA PHE A 142 -1.70 14.19 -1.27
C PHE A 142 -1.95 15.38 -0.30
N TYR A 143 -3.16 15.49 0.23
CA TYR A 143 -3.59 16.67 1.00
C TYR A 143 -2.81 16.86 2.31
N GLU A 144 -2.16 15.81 2.84
CA GLU A 144 -1.20 15.92 3.96
C GLU A 144 -0.04 16.86 3.68
N CYS A 145 0.33 17.01 2.40
CA CYS A 145 1.40 17.89 1.97
C CYS A 145 0.93 19.35 1.83
N GLY A 146 -0.23 19.72 2.38
CA GLY A 146 -0.79 21.07 2.31
C GLY A 146 -1.26 21.45 0.91
N GLN A 147 -1.59 20.46 0.07
CA GLN A 147 -2.24 20.71 -1.21
C GLN A 147 -3.64 21.27 -1.00
N PRO A 148 -4.06 22.28 -1.77
CA PRO A 148 -5.42 22.78 -1.67
C PRO A 148 -6.40 21.68 -2.03
N PHE A 149 -7.50 21.59 -1.28
CA PHE A 149 -8.62 20.75 -1.70
C PHE A 149 -9.15 21.27 -3.04
N PRO A 150 -9.56 20.39 -3.95
CA PRO A 150 -10.01 20.80 -5.27
C PRO A 150 -11.23 21.71 -5.15
N SER A 151 -11.23 22.81 -5.90
CA SER A 151 -12.36 23.76 -5.96
C SER A 151 -13.65 23.13 -6.50
N SER A 152 -13.55 21.99 -7.17
CA SER A 152 -14.68 21.18 -7.62
C SER A 152 -14.44 19.69 -7.38
N LEU A 153 -15.41 19.05 -6.76
CA LEU A 153 -15.42 17.61 -6.54
C LEU A 153 -15.72 16.85 -7.84
N LEU A 154 -15.20 15.63 -7.95
CA LEU A 154 -15.54 14.73 -9.03
C LEU A 154 -17.04 14.36 -9.00
N PRO A 155 -17.66 14.02 -10.15
CA PRO A 155 -19.06 13.59 -10.18
C PRO A 155 -19.37 12.52 -9.13
N SER A 156 -18.56 11.46 -9.06
CA SER A 156 -18.79 10.37 -8.10
C SER A 156 -18.57 10.76 -6.63
N GLN A 157 -17.78 11.81 -6.34
CA GLN A 157 -17.66 12.35 -4.99
C GLN A 157 -18.92 13.14 -4.61
N ARG A 158 -19.48 13.93 -5.54
CA ARG A 158 -20.75 14.64 -5.35
C ARG A 158 -21.91 13.66 -5.16
N ASP A 159 -21.98 12.64 -5.99
CA ASP A 159 -23.00 11.58 -5.88
C ASP A 159 -22.90 10.87 -4.52
N CYS A 160 -21.68 10.60 -4.06
CA CYS A 160 -21.41 9.99 -2.75
C CYS A 160 -21.82 10.89 -1.58
N LEU A 161 -21.68 12.21 -1.69
CA LEU A 161 -22.12 13.17 -0.66
C LEU A 161 -23.63 13.34 -0.63
N GLY A 162 -24.31 13.15 -1.76
CA GLY A 162 -25.72 13.45 -1.91
C GLY A 162 -26.00 14.95 -1.80
N SER A 163 -27.11 15.32 -1.15
CA SER A 163 -27.50 16.73 -0.95
C SER A 163 -26.57 17.49 0.01
N ASN A 164 -25.74 16.80 0.78
CA ASN A 164 -24.86 17.38 1.79
C ASN A 164 -23.53 17.76 1.17
N MET A 165 -23.52 18.83 0.38
CA MET A 165 -22.28 19.35 -0.20
C MET A 165 -21.44 20.02 0.89
N PRO A 166 -20.18 19.60 1.08
CA PRO A 166 -19.38 20.10 2.16
C PRO A 166 -18.90 21.52 1.87
N LYS A 167 -18.88 22.34 2.91
CA LYS A 167 -17.99 23.50 2.94
C LYS A 167 -16.61 22.94 3.27
N LEU A 168 -15.76 22.78 2.26
CA LEU A 168 -14.38 22.31 2.43
C LEU A 168 -13.65 23.26 3.38
N SER A 169 -13.59 22.88 4.67
CA SER A 169 -12.92 23.61 5.73
C SER A 169 -12.10 22.62 6.54
N PRO A 170 -11.04 22.05 5.96
CA PRO A 170 -10.20 21.09 6.65
C PRO A 170 -9.66 21.72 7.92
N SER A 171 -9.91 21.04 9.03
CA SER A 171 -9.31 21.39 10.31
C SER A 171 -7.79 21.22 10.18
N PRO A 172 -6.98 22.12 10.77
CA PRO A 172 -5.55 21.90 10.82
C PRO A 172 -5.26 20.53 11.46
N PRO A 173 -4.27 19.78 10.94
CA PRO A 173 -3.97 18.44 11.43
C PRO A 173 -3.63 18.50 12.94
N GLN A 174 -4.28 17.64 13.73
CA GLN A 174 -4.02 17.55 15.17
C GLN A 174 -2.66 16.89 15.47
N SER A 175 -2.21 16.01 14.58
CA SER A 175 -0.91 15.37 14.61
C SER A 175 -0.28 15.40 13.21
N PHE A 176 1.05 15.45 13.14
CA PHE A 176 1.79 15.41 11.88
C PHE A 176 2.31 14.01 11.62
N ALA A 177 1.64 13.28 10.73
CA ALA A 177 2.17 12.05 10.17
C ALA A 177 2.73 12.34 8.76
N PRO A 178 4.05 12.19 8.52
CA PRO A 178 4.63 12.25 7.18
C PRO A 178 3.95 11.33 6.17
N LEU A 179 3.92 11.75 4.89
CA LEU A 179 3.37 10.98 3.77
C LEU A 179 4.47 10.45 2.85
N MET A 180 4.46 9.13 2.62
CA MET A 180 5.20 8.45 1.56
C MET A 180 4.29 8.22 0.35
N VAL A 181 4.82 8.49 -0.85
CA VAL A 181 4.11 8.17 -2.10
C VAL A 181 4.71 6.91 -2.72
N GLN A 182 3.90 5.87 -2.87
CA GLN A 182 4.36 4.61 -3.47
C GLN A 182 4.16 4.59 -4.98
N LEU A 183 5.24 4.34 -5.72
CA LEU A 183 5.27 4.21 -7.17
C LEU A 183 5.39 2.74 -7.61
N ALA A 184 4.78 2.43 -8.75
CA ALA A 184 4.90 1.13 -9.42
C ALA A 184 5.20 1.29 -10.90
N GLY A 185 6.35 0.77 -11.31
CA GLY A 185 6.86 0.81 -12.68
C GLY A 185 8.20 0.10 -12.78
N HIS A 186 8.72 0.00 -14.01
CA HIS A 186 10.00 -0.66 -14.31
C HIS A 186 10.91 0.13 -15.25
N ASP A 187 10.39 1.18 -15.87
CA ASP A 187 11.17 2.07 -16.72
C ASP A 187 11.80 3.17 -15.85
N VAL A 188 13.13 3.30 -15.90
CA VAL A 188 13.88 4.18 -14.98
C VAL A 188 13.43 5.62 -15.15
N ASP A 189 13.41 6.11 -16.39
CA ASP A 189 13.10 7.51 -16.70
C ASP A 189 11.65 7.83 -16.34
N THR A 190 10.71 6.94 -16.66
CA THR A 190 9.29 7.13 -16.31
C THR A 190 9.08 7.15 -14.79
N VAL A 191 9.79 6.30 -14.02
CA VAL A 191 9.69 6.30 -12.55
C VAL A 191 10.25 7.58 -11.96
N VAL A 192 11.42 8.03 -12.43
CA VAL A 192 12.02 9.31 -11.98
C VAL A 192 11.12 10.48 -12.34
N GLN A 193 10.58 10.53 -13.55
CA GLN A 193 9.65 11.57 -13.98
C GLN A 193 8.41 11.61 -13.09
N ALA A 194 7.80 10.47 -12.78
CA ALA A 194 6.66 10.40 -11.88
C ALA A 194 7.02 10.91 -10.48
N ALA A 195 8.18 10.54 -9.95
CA ALA A 195 8.66 11.01 -8.64
C ALA A 195 8.84 12.54 -8.59
N LEU A 196 9.42 13.13 -9.64
CA LEU A 196 9.61 14.58 -9.74
C LEU A 196 8.26 15.31 -9.87
N MET A 197 7.33 14.77 -10.64
CA MET A 197 5.97 15.32 -10.72
C MET A 197 5.25 15.28 -9.36
N VAL A 198 5.41 14.20 -8.59
CA VAL A 198 4.87 14.12 -7.22
C VAL A 198 5.55 15.14 -6.31
N TYR A 199 6.88 15.29 -6.39
CA TYR A 199 7.62 16.27 -5.62
C TYR A 199 7.13 17.71 -5.90
N GLU A 200 6.95 18.06 -7.17
CA GLU A 200 6.39 19.34 -7.59
C GLU A 200 4.94 19.51 -7.10
N GLN A 201 4.09 18.51 -7.32
CA GLN A 201 2.70 18.48 -6.87
C GLN A 201 2.52 18.54 -5.36
N THR A 202 3.56 18.30 -4.58
CA THR A 202 3.50 18.38 -3.11
C THR A 202 4.27 19.59 -2.58
N ASN A 203 4.77 20.45 -3.47
CA ASN A 203 5.66 21.57 -3.13
C ASN A 203 6.83 21.15 -2.23
N GLY A 204 7.37 19.95 -2.48
CA GLY A 204 8.45 19.35 -1.70
C GLY A 204 8.11 18.96 -0.26
N LYS A 205 6.82 18.94 0.13
CA LYS A 205 6.39 18.63 1.51
C LYS A 205 6.18 17.15 1.79
N LEU A 206 6.23 16.28 0.78
CA LEU A 206 6.20 14.84 1.00
C LEU A 206 7.40 14.38 1.84
N ALA A 207 7.26 13.27 2.55
CA ALA A 207 8.38 12.69 3.30
C ALA A 207 9.31 11.84 2.41
N GLY A 208 8.76 11.21 1.38
CA GLY A 208 9.54 10.36 0.50
C GLY A 208 8.77 9.63 -0.58
N ILE A 209 9.53 8.97 -1.45
CA ILE A 209 9.09 8.10 -2.52
C ILE A 209 9.41 6.64 -2.16
N ASP A 210 8.46 5.74 -2.31
CA ASP A 210 8.68 4.30 -2.16
C ASP A 210 8.49 3.58 -3.49
N LEU A 211 9.37 2.64 -3.80
CA LEU A 211 9.22 1.75 -4.96
C LEU A 211 8.54 0.44 -4.54
N ASN A 212 7.38 0.17 -5.14
CA ASN A 212 6.71 -1.11 -4.96
C ASN A 212 7.50 -2.25 -5.64
N CYS A 213 8.08 -3.11 -4.81
CA CYS A 213 8.79 -4.33 -5.21
C CYS A 213 8.13 -5.59 -4.62
N GLY A 214 6.86 -5.50 -4.21
CA GLY A 214 6.20 -6.51 -3.37
C GLY A 214 4.80 -6.92 -3.82
N CYS A 215 4.18 -6.22 -4.78
CA CYS A 215 2.83 -6.55 -5.25
C CYS A 215 2.81 -7.91 -5.99
N PRO A 216 2.04 -8.91 -5.52
CA PRO A 216 1.98 -10.23 -6.15
C PRO A 216 0.81 -10.36 -7.16
N GLN A 217 0.06 -9.29 -7.42
CA GLN A 217 -1.16 -9.36 -8.23
C GLN A 217 -0.87 -9.59 -9.71
N ASN A 218 -1.81 -10.22 -10.42
CA ASN A 218 -1.69 -10.51 -11.84
C ASN A 218 -1.49 -9.26 -12.71
N ILE A 219 -2.04 -8.11 -12.29
CA ILE A 219 -1.81 -6.84 -12.99
C ILE A 219 -0.35 -6.39 -12.90
N ALA A 220 0.32 -6.63 -11.76
CA ALA A 220 1.76 -6.41 -11.60
C ALA A 220 2.59 -7.38 -12.44
N LYS A 221 2.15 -8.65 -12.53
CA LYS A 221 2.78 -9.66 -13.40
C LYS A 221 2.78 -9.24 -14.87
N LYS A 222 1.63 -8.73 -15.34
CA LYS A 222 1.41 -8.27 -16.71
C LYS A 222 2.18 -6.96 -17.00
N GLY A 223 2.16 -6.02 -16.07
CA GLY A 223 2.85 -4.73 -16.20
C GLY A 223 4.35 -4.75 -15.86
N ASN A 224 4.88 -5.91 -15.47
CA ASN A 224 6.26 -6.12 -15.06
C ASN A 224 6.74 -5.15 -13.97
N TYR A 225 5.96 -4.99 -12.89
CA TYR A 225 6.34 -4.20 -11.71
C TYR A 225 6.08 -5.00 -10.43
N GLY A 226 6.33 -4.41 -9.26
CA GLY A 226 6.07 -5.07 -7.98
C GLY A 226 7.02 -6.25 -7.75
N ALA A 227 6.51 -7.32 -7.16
CA ALA A 227 7.35 -8.49 -6.87
C ALA A 227 7.89 -9.15 -8.15
N PHE A 228 7.19 -9.03 -9.27
CA PHE A 228 7.65 -9.62 -10.53
C PHE A 228 8.84 -8.88 -11.14
N LEU A 229 8.95 -7.56 -10.94
CA LEU A 229 10.15 -6.82 -11.34
C LEU A 229 11.35 -7.30 -10.51
N MET A 230 11.18 -7.39 -9.19
CA MET A 230 12.23 -7.85 -8.28
C MET A 230 12.71 -9.28 -8.62
N GLU A 231 11.80 -10.20 -8.93
CA GLU A 231 12.18 -11.59 -9.28
C GLU A 231 12.80 -11.72 -10.68
N ARG A 232 12.46 -10.85 -11.63
CA ARG A 232 12.91 -10.97 -13.03
C ARG A 232 14.13 -10.13 -13.36
N ASP A 233 14.28 -8.98 -12.72
CA ASP A 233 15.29 -7.98 -13.05
C ASP A 233 15.64 -7.12 -11.83
N SER A 234 16.40 -7.72 -10.90
CA SER A 234 16.89 -7.02 -9.71
C SER A 234 17.88 -5.90 -10.04
N GLN A 235 18.58 -6.00 -11.17
CA GLN A 235 19.46 -4.94 -11.65
C GLN A 235 18.64 -3.70 -12.02
N ARG A 236 17.51 -3.86 -12.72
CA ARG A 236 16.60 -2.75 -13.01
C ARG A 236 16.07 -2.07 -11.74
N VAL A 237 15.75 -2.85 -10.70
CA VAL A 237 15.37 -2.27 -9.40
C VAL A 237 16.49 -1.40 -8.84
N ARG A 238 17.74 -1.89 -8.91
CA ARG A 238 18.92 -1.11 -8.50
C ARG A 238 19.01 0.20 -9.27
N ASP A 239 18.89 0.14 -10.59
CA ASP A 239 19.02 1.30 -11.47
C ASP A 239 17.93 2.35 -11.19
N ILE A 240 16.69 1.92 -10.95
CA ILE A 240 15.58 2.80 -10.57
C ILE A 240 15.89 3.50 -9.23
N LEU A 241 16.27 2.75 -8.20
CA LEU A 241 16.49 3.32 -6.87
C LEU A 241 17.69 4.27 -6.83
N THR A 242 18.78 3.91 -7.51
CA THR A 242 19.95 4.79 -7.67
C THR A 242 19.57 6.06 -8.42
N ALA A 243 18.75 5.96 -9.48
CA ALA A 243 18.29 7.12 -10.21
C ALA A 243 17.37 8.01 -9.36
N LEU A 244 16.45 7.43 -8.57
CA LEU A 244 15.62 8.19 -7.62
C LEU A 244 16.47 8.94 -6.60
N ARG A 245 17.45 8.27 -5.99
CA ARG A 245 18.38 8.91 -5.03
C ARG A 245 19.19 10.04 -5.65
N LYS A 246 19.58 9.91 -6.92
CA LYS A 246 20.33 10.93 -7.65
C LYS A 246 19.50 12.19 -7.95
N HIS A 247 18.22 12.04 -8.28
CA HIS A 247 17.40 13.16 -8.76
C HIS A 247 16.54 13.82 -7.69
N LEU A 248 16.21 13.12 -6.60
CA LEU A 248 15.44 13.69 -5.50
C LEU A 248 16.37 14.40 -4.49
N PRO A 249 15.91 15.50 -3.87
CA PRO A 249 16.67 16.18 -2.82
C PRO A 249 17.04 15.23 -1.66
N PRO A 250 18.16 15.48 -0.96
CA PRO A 250 18.62 14.64 0.16
C PRO A 250 17.57 14.42 1.26
N GLU A 251 16.74 15.43 1.53
CA GLU A 251 15.69 15.43 2.54
C GLU A 251 14.45 14.60 2.18
N ILE A 252 14.29 14.25 0.90
CA ILE A 252 13.21 13.38 0.43
C ILE A 252 13.69 11.93 0.52
N ALA A 253 13.06 11.14 1.38
CA ALA A 253 13.44 9.75 1.56
C ALA A 253 13.12 8.93 0.30
N VAL A 254 13.97 7.93 0.00
CA VAL A 254 13.66 6.89 -0.97
C VAL A 254 13.66 5.55 -0.24
N SER A 255 12.66 4.73 -0.50
CA SER A 255 12.53 3.40 0.11
C SER A 255 12.05 2.37 -0.90
N ALA A 256 12.18 1.09 -0.54
CA ALA A 256 11.62 -0.01 -1.31
C ALA A 256 10.87 -0.99 -0.40
N LYS A 257 9.70 -1.43 -0.86
CA LYS A 257 8.90 -2.45 -0.18
C LYS A 257 8.96 -3.79 -0.91
N ILE A 258 9.54 -4.81 -0.28
CA ILE A 258 9.80 -6.12 -0.89
C ILE A 258 9.00 -7.26 -0.24
N ARG A 259 9.01 -8.41 -0.90
CA ARG A 259 8.64 -9.72 -0.36
C ARG A 259 9.86 -10.63 -0.29
N LEU A 260 9.75 -11.72 0.48
CA LEU A 260 10.81 -12.71 0.60
C LEU A 260 10.95 -13.55 -0.68
N PRO A 261 12.18 -13.77 -1.20
CA PRO A 261 12.44 -14.84 -2.15
C PRO A 261 12.34 -16.20 -1.45
N PRO A 262 12.30 -17.34 -2.16
CA PRO A 262 12.28 -18.65 -1.52
C PRO A 262 13.58 -18.96 -0.76
N GLU A 263 14.74 -18.60 -1.31
CA GLU A 263 16.06 -18.92 -0.78
C GLU A 263 16.70 -17.76 0.00
N ASP A 264 17.51 -18.08 1.01
CA ASP A 264 18.10 -17.08 1.93
C ASP A 264 19.36 -16.40 1.38
N ASP A 265 20.11 -17.06 0.51
CA ASP A 265 21.23 -16.47 -0.24
C ASP A 265 20.72 -15.40 -1.22
N VAL A 266 19.62 -15.68 -1.92
CA VAL A 266 18.92 -14.72 -2.78
C VAL A 266 18.39 -13.55 -1.96
N LEU A 267 17.86 -13.79 -0.76
CA LEU A 267 17.48 -12.72 0.15
C LEU A 267 18.71 -11.87 0.51
N ALA A 268 19.81 -12.48 0.92
CA ALA A 268 21.00 -11.75 1.36
C ALA A 268 21.64 -10.89 0.25
N ASP A 269 21.68 -11.39 -1.00
CA ASP A 269 22.12 -10.62 -2.18
C ASP A 269 21.12 -9.48 -2.49
N ARG A 270 19.81 -9.77 -2.46
CA ARG A 270 18.76 -8.76 -2.67
C ARG A 270 18.87 -7.60 -1.66
N ILE A 271 19.04 -7.90 -0.38
CA ILE A 271 19.22 -6.87 0.65
C ILE A 271 20.48 -6.06 0.37
N ALA A 272 21.59 -6.71 0.05
CA ALA A 272 22.85 -6.02 -0.20
C ALA A 272 22.76 -5.03 -1.36
N ARG A 273 22.15 -5.45 -2.48
CA ARG A 273 21.93 -4.59 -3.66
C ARG A 273 21.04 -3.38 -3.35
N LEU A 274 20.01 -3.57 -2.51
CA LEU A 274 19.12 -2.48 -2.13
C LEU A 274 19.82 -1.47 -1.24
N VAL A 275 20.60 -1.91 -0.25
CA VAL A 275 21.36 -0.99 0.62
C VAL A 275 22.39 -0.20 -0.20
N ASP A 276 23.07 -0.84 -1.16
CA ASP A 276 24.08 -0.23 -2.04
C ASP A 276 23.54 0.93 -2.91
N THR A 277 22.22 1.02 -3.14
CA THR A 277 21.65 2.14 -3.91
C THR A 277 21.56 3.44 -3.12
N GLY A 278 21.81 3.41 -1.80
CA GLY A 278 21.66 4.56 -0.92
C GLY A 278 20.20 4.93 -0.58
N ILE A 279 19.25 3.99 -0.70
CA ILE A 279 17.90 4.22 -0.13
C ILE A 279 17.99 4.42 1.39
N ASN A 280 17.00 5.11 1.96
CA ASN A 280 17.01 5.50 3.37
C ASN A 280 16.57 4.35 4.29
N PHE A 281 15.64 3.52 3.83
CA PHE A 281 15.17 2.33 4.54
C PHE A 281 14.49 1.37 3.58
N MET A 282 14.21 0.15 4.04
CA MET A 282 13.38 -0.79 3.28
C MET A 282 12.31 -1.43 4.14
N THR A 283 11.22 -1.86 3.52
CA THR A 283 10.16 -2.63 4.18
C THR A 283 10.19 -4.08 3.70
N VAL A 284 10.26 -5.03 4.62
CA VAL A 284 10.21 -6.46 4.32
C VAL A 284 8.87 -7.03 4.73
N HIS A 285 8.04 -7.40 3.75
CA HIS A 285 6.90 -8.26 4.02
C HIS A 285 7.42 -9.68 4.20
N GLY A 286 7.30 -10.23 5.41
CA GLY A 286 7.80 -11.57 5.77
C GLY A 286 7.00 -12.73 5.18
N ARG A 287 6.58 -12.62 3.92
CA ARG A 287 5.92 -13.66 3.13
C ARG A 287 6.44 -13.64 1.70
N THR A 288 6.48 -14.81 1.08
CA THR A 288 6.89 -14.98 -0.31
C THR A 288 5.85 -14.45 -1.30
N LEU A 289 6.20 -14.39 -2.58
CA LEU A 289 5.25 -14.11 -3.66
C LEU A 289 4.06 -15.09 -3.65
N LYS A 290 4.32 -16.38 -3.36
CA LYS A 290 3.31 -17.46 -3.41
C LYS A 290 2.32 -17.40 -2.24
N GLU A 291 2.76 -16.87 -1.10
CA GLU A 291 1.93 -16.68 0.10
C GLU A 291 1.09 -15.40 -0.02
N ASN A 292 0.09 -15.45 -0.91
CA ASN A 292 -0.86 -14.38 -1.16
C ASN A 292 -2.30 -14.92 -1.19
N LYS A 293 -3.28 -14.02 -1.03
CA LYS A 293 -4.72 -14.35 -1.06
C LYS A 293 -5.03 -15.49 -0.07
N THR A 294 -5.67 -16.56 -0.55
CA THR A 294 -6.06 -17.73 0.24
C THR A 294 -4.89 -18.66 0.59
N ALA A 295 -3.72 -18.47 -0.01
CA ALA A 295 -2.50 -19.22 0.28
C ALA A 295 -1.65 -18.52 1.36
N VAL A 296 -2.20 -17.57 2.11
CA VAL A 296 -1.48 -16.82 3.13
C VAL A 296 -1.06 -17.75 4.29
N GLY A 297 0.24 -17.77 4.57
CA GLY A 297 0.83 -18.46 5.72
C GLY A 297 1.12 -17.52 6.89
N ALA A 298 1.70 -18.09 7.93
CA ALA A 298 2.34 -17.31 8.99
C ALA A 298 3.48 -16.45 8.43
N VAL A 299 3.85 -15.42 9.18
CA VAL A 299 4.98 -14.56 8.79
C VAL A 299 6.30 -15.22 9.19
N HIS A 300 7.24 -15.22 8.25
CA HIS A 300 8.61 -15.69 8.43
C HIS A 300 9.45 -14.61 9.13
N ALA A 301 9.22 -14.44 10.44
CA ALA A 301 9.88 -13.42 11.26
C ALA A 301 11.41 -13.63 11.35
N ASP A 302 11.85 -14.88 11.36
CA ASP A 302 13.26 -15.29 11.25
C ASP A 302 13.91 -14.75 9.98
N ARG A 303 13.20 -14.77 8.86
CA ARG A 303 13.70 -14.24 7.58
C ARG A 303 13.67 -12.71 7.51
N ILE A 304 12.74 -12.06 8.22
CA ILE A 304 12.80 -10.61 8.45
C ILE A 304 14.06 -10.27 9.25
N ARG A 305 14.33 -11.00 10.34
CA ARG A 305 15.53 -10.83 11.16
C ARG A 305 16.82 -11.01 10.34
N LEU A 306 16.88 -12.06 9.51
CA LEU A 306 18.02 -12.26 8.58
C LEU A 306 18.22 -11.05 7.65
N ALA A 307 17.14 -10.49 7.11
CA ALA A 307 17.22 -9.30 6.26
C ALA A 307 17.77 -8.08 7.02
N ILE A 308 17.37 -7.92 8.30
CA ILE A 308 17.88 -6.86 9.19
C ILE A 308 19.37 -7.04 9.46
N GLU A 309 19.79 -8.22 9.87
CA GLU A 309 21.19 -8.55 10.15
C GLU A 309 22.05 -8.32 8.91
N ARG A 310 21.56 -8.72 7.72
CA ARG A 310 22.26 -8.48 6.47
C ARG A 310 22.37 -6.99 6.14
N ALA A 311 21.28 -6.22 6.25
CA ALA A 311 21.31 -4.79 5.96
C ALA A 311 22.29 -4.06 6.89
N ARG A 312 22.24 -4.37 8.19
CA ARG A 312 23.10 -3.75 9.21
C ARG A 312 24.57 -4.19 9.13
N SER A 313 24.85 -5.35 8.53
CA SER A 313 26.24 -5.75 8.22
C SER A 313 26.91 -4.86 7.17
N ILE A 314 26.11 -4.15 6.36
CA ILE A 314 26.58 -3.25 5.29
C ILE A 314 26.52 -1.79 5.76
N ASN A 315 25.41 -1.40 6.37
CA ASN A 315 25.22 -0.08 6.96
C ASN A 315 24.57 -0.26 8.35
N PRO A 316 25.33 -0.12 9.46
CA PRO A 316 24.85 -0.36 10.83
C PRO A 316 23.58 0.42 11.20
N ASP A 317 23.40 1.61 10.61
CA ASP A 317 22.26 2.50 10.88
C ASP A 317 21.11 2.30 9.87
N PHE A 318 21.16 1.27 9.02
CA PHE A 318 20.12 1.04 8.04
C PHE A 318 18.82 0.56 8.70
N ALA A 319 17.75 1.34 8.51
CA ALA A 319 16.43 1.02 9.03
C ALA A 319 15.71 -0.02 8.16
N VAL A 320 15.10 -1.00 8.81
CA VAL A 320 14.27 -2.02 8.16
C VAL A 320 12.93 -2.08 8.89
N VAL A 321 11.86 -2.01 8.12
CA VAL A 321 10.47 -2.03 8.61
C VAL A 321 9.91 -3.45 8.45
N ALA A 322 9.44 -4.05 9.54
CA ALA A 322 8.79 -5.36 9.51
C ALA A 322 7.33 -5.20 9.04
N ASN A 323 6.89 -6.04 8.10
CA ASN A 323 5.51 -6.02 7.61
C ASN A 323 4.85 -7.40 7.58
N GLY A 324 3.60 -7.42 8.03
CA GLY A 324 2.69 -8.55 7.99
C GLY A 324 2.56 -9.28 9.33
N GLY A 325 1.47 -10.02 9.49
CA GLY A 325 1.28 -10.95 10.61
C GLY A 325 0.69 -10.33 11.86
N MET A 326 0.72 -9.01 12.00
CA MET A 326 0.20 -8.29 13.16
C MET A 326 -1.30 -8.02 13.04
N GLU A 327 -2.05 -8.35 14.08
CA GLU A 327 -3.50 -8.06 14.18
C GLU A 327 -3.87 -7.15 15.37
N ASN A 328 -2.99 -7.05 16.36
CA ASN A 328 -3.16 -6.21 17.53
C ASN A 328 -1.79 -5.71 18.03
N TYR A 329 -1.80 -4.88 19.07
CA TYR A 329 -0.60 -4.28 19.63
C TYR A 329 0.41 -5.31 20.19
N HIS A 330 -0.05 -6.42 20.76
CA HIS A 330 0.82 -7.47 21.26
C HIS A 330 1.67 -8.10 20.13
N ASP A 331 1.07 -8.32 18.96
CA ASP A 331 1.80 -8.81 17.80
C ASP A 331 2.85 -7.80 17.31
N VAL A 332 2.54 -6.51 17.38
CA VAL A 332 3.47 -5.43 17.03
C VAL A 332 4.69 -5.46 17.96
N GLN A 333 4.46 -5.55 19.27
CA GLN A 333 5.54 -5.69 20.26
C GLN A 333 6.38 -6.94 19.99
N SER A 334 5.70 -8.08 19.79
CA SER A 334 6.35 -9.38 19.56
C SER A 334 7.23 -9.39 18.31
N ILE A 335 6.76 -8.84 17.19
CA ILE A 335 7.55 -8.83 15.95
C ILE A 335 8.75 -7.90 16.07
N LEU A 336 8.60 -6.73 16.71
CA LEU A 336 9.69 -5.78 16.89
C LEU A 336 10.76 -6.36 17.81
N GLN A 337 10.36 -6.91 18.96
CA GLN A 337 11.26 -7.54 19.92
C GLN A 337 12.03 -8.72 19.30
N TYR A 338 11.34 -9.58 18.54
CA TYR A 338 11.97 -10.77 17.96
C TYR A 338 12.94 -10.43 16.81
N THR A 339 12.54 -9.52 15.93
CA THR A 339 13.28 -9.21 14.71
C THR A 339 14.32 -8.11 14.88
N GLY A 340 14.14 -7.21 15.84
CA GLY A 340 14.94 -5.98 15.99
C GLY A 340 14.67 -4.95 14.89
N ALA A 341 13.50 -5.02 14.24
CA ALA A 341 13.09 -4.06 13.20
C ALA A 341 12.93 -2.64 13.77
N SER A 342 13.20 -1.64 12.93
CA SER A 342 13.12 -0.22 13.29
C SER A 342 11.68 0.28 13.44
N ALA A 343 10.73 -0.34 12.73
CA ALA A 343 9.34 0.06 12.71
C ALA A 343 8.45 -1.12 12.31
N ALA A 344 7.17 -1.02 12.64
CA ALA A 344 6.16 -2.01 12.30
C ALA A 344 5.16 -1.44 11.30
N MET A 345 5.03 -2.09 10.14
CA MET A 345 4.06 -1.72 9.12
C MET A 345 2.89 -2.70 9.08
N SER A 346 1.65 -2.21 9.15
CA SER A 346 0.44 -3.00 8.99
C SER A 346 -0.39 -2.56 7.77
N SER A 347 -1.16 -3.49 7.20
CA SER A 347 -2.01 -3.26 6.02
C SER A 347 -3.46 -3.62 6.30
N GLU A 348 -3.89 -4.81 5.88
CA GLU A 348 -5.28 -5.28 5.93
C GLU A 348 -5.85 -5.25 7.35
N ALA A 349 -5.06 -5.54 8.37
CA ALA A 349 -5.53 -5.53 9.76
C ALA A 349 -6.04 -4.14 10.21
N LEU A 350 -5.46 -3.04 9.69
CA LEU A 350 -5.92 -1.69 10.00
C LEU A 350 -7.34 -1.40 9.50
N LEU A 351 -7.81 -2.15 8.49
CA LEU A 351 -9.15 -1.96 7.93
C LEU A 351 -10.25 -2.58 8.80
N GLU A 352 -9.89 -3.47 9.73
CA GLU A 352 -10.80 -4.02 10.74
C GLU A 352 -10.51 -3.45 12.13
N THR A 353 -9.25 -3.15 12.43
CA THR A 353 -8.77 -2.62 13.72
C THR A 353 -7.86 -1.41 13.49
N PRO A 354 -8.42 -0.21 13.22
CA PRO A 354 -7.63 1.01 12.96
C PRO A 354 -6.64 1.37 14.07
N ASN A 355 -6.99 1.15 15.34
CA ASN A 355 -6.15 1.38 16.51
C ASN A 355 -5.15 0.25 16.81
N LEU A 356 -4.82 -0.62 15.85
CA LEU A 356 -3.92 -1.78 16.04
C LEU A 356 -2.58 -1.43 16.72
N PHE A 357 -2.08 -0.21 16.54
CA PHE A 357 -0.81 0.24 17.14
C PHE A 357 -0.96 0.81 18.56
N GLN A 358 -2.16 0.76 19.14
CA GLN A 358 -2.43 1.21 20.52
C GLN A 358 -2.72 0.00 21.41
N SER A 359 -2.33 0.09 22.69
CA SER A 359 -2.59 -0.95 23.69
C SER A 359 -4.08 -1.31 23.83
N SER A 360 -4.98 -0.38 23.52
CA SER A 360 -6.43 -0.60 23.49
C SER A 360 -6.90 -1.61 22.43
N SER A 361 -6.03 -2.00 21.49
CA SER A 361 -6.32 -3.06 20.50
C SER A 361 -6.00 -4.47 21.00
N MET A 362 -5.37 -4.62 22.17
CA MET A 362 -5.07 -5.95 22.73
C MET A 362 -6.36 -6.68 23.09
N ASP A 363 -6.44 -7.98 22.75
CA ASP A 363 -7.62 -8.80 23.06
C ASP A 363 -7.90 -8.85 24.57
N SER A 364 -6.87 -8.81 25.41
CA SER A 364 -7.00 -8.74 26.87
C SER A 364 -7.57 -7.42 27.41
N ALA A 365 -7.59 -6.37 26.59
CA ALA A 365 -8.01 -5.03 26.96
C ALA A 365 -9.34 -4.61 26.31
N CYS A 366 -10.00 -5.51 25.59
CA CYS A 366 -11.15 -5.19 24.75
C CYS A 366 -12.22 -6.27 24.84
N THR A 367 -13.33 -5.98 25.52
CA THR A 367 -14.50 -6.86 25.51
C THR A 367 -15.14 -6.89 24.10
N PRO A 368 -15.99 -7.88 23.79
CA PRO A 368 -16.70 -7.88 22.52
C PRO A 368 -17.55 -6.61 22.28
N GLN A 369 -18.16 -6.08 23.34
CA GLN A 369 -18.91 -4.83 23.29
C GLN A 369 -17.98 -3.63 22.99
N ASP A 370 -16.83 -3.53 23.66
CA ASP A 370 -15.86 -2.46 23.40
C ASP A 370 -15.40 -2.50 21.94
N ARG A 371 -15.18 -3.69 21.39
CA ARG A 371 -14.77 -3.87 19.99
C ARG A 371 -15.83 -3.36 19.03
N PHE A 372 -17.10 -3.68 19.26
CA PHE A 372 -18.20 -3.16 18.47
C PHE A 372 -18.25 -1.64 18.53
N GLN A 373 -18.18 -1.07 19.74
CA GLN A 373 -18.19 0.37 19.94
C GLN A 373 -17.00 1.07 19.25
N GLN A 374 -15.80 0.47 19.29
CA GLN A 374 -14.64 0.96 18.55
C GLN A 374 -14.88 0.93 17.03
N GLN A 375 -15.43 -0.16 16.49
CA GLN A 375 -15.70 -0.28 15.06
C GLN A 375 -16.75 0.73 14.58
N VAL A 376 -17.79 0.95 15.37
CA VAL A 376 -18.76 2.02 15.11
C VAL A 376 -18.10 3.40 15.19
N PHE A 377 -17.31 3.65 16.23
CA PHE A 377 -16.58 4.92 16.37
C PHE A 377 -15.74 5.23 15.13
N PHE A 378 -14.94 4.27 14.65
CA PHE A 378 -14.10 4.47 13.46
C PHE A 378 -14.92 4.65 12.18
N ALA A 379 -16.01 3.90 12.00
CA ALA A 379 -16.89 4.07 10.86
C ALA A 379 -17.53 5.47 10.84
N THR A 380 -18.03 5.94 11.99
CA THR A 380 -18.61 7.28 12.13
C THR A 380 -17.57 8.36 11.88
N LYS A 381 -16.37 8.24 12.47
CA LYS A 381 -15.27 9.21 12.22
C LYS A 381 -14.80 9.21 10.78
N TYR A 382 -14.78 8.07 10.12
CA TYR A 382 -14.48 7.99 8.70
C TYR A 382 -15.51 8.75 7.85
N LEU A 383 -16.80 8.64 8.17
CA LEU A 383 -17.87 9.42 7.50
C LEU A 383 -17.74 10.92 7.78
N ASP A 384 -17.51 11.31 9.04
CA ASP A 384 -17.27 12.72 9.42
C ASP A 384 -16.12 13.31 8.59
N ILE A 385 -15.02 12.57 8.44
CA ILE A 385 -13.88 12.98 7.63
C ILE A 385 -14.27 13.08 6.14
N CYS A 386 -14.97 12.10 5.59
CA CYS A 386 -15.42 12.14 4.19
C CYS A 386 -16.32 13.36 3.91
N GLU A 387 -17.12 13.78 4.87
CA GLU A 387 -17.90 15.03 4.77
C GLU A 387 -16.97 16.25 4.90
N GLU A 388 -16.02 16.27 5.83
CA GLU A 388 -15.11 17.41 6.03
C GLU A 388 -14.21 17.69 4.80
N VAL A 389 -13.60 16.64 4.24
CA VAL A 389 -12.51 16.76 3.25
C VAL A 389 -12.88 16.26 1.86
N GLY A 390 -14.10 15.73 1.71
CA GLY A 390 -14.58 15.05 0.51
C GLY A 390 -14.38 13.53 0.56
N PRO A 391 -15.27 12.75 -0.09
CA PRO A 391 -15.13 11.30 -0.19
C PRO A 391 -13.84 10.89 -0.92
N PRO A 392 -13.39 9.62 -0.78
CA PRO A 392 -12.21 9.11 -1.46
C PRO A 392 -12.25 9.34 -2.97
N LEU A 393 -11.10 9.64 -3.58
CA LEU A 393 -11.01 9.67 -5.03
C LEU A 393 -11.28 8.25 -5.60
N PRO A 394 -12.02 8.13 -6.72
CA PRO A 394 -12.50 6.85 -7.23
C PRO A 394 -11.40 5.93 -7.81
N GLY A 395 -10.18 6.45 -8.02
CA GLY A 395 -9.09 5.70 -8.64
C GLY A 395 -9.44 5.21 -10.06
N VAL A 396 -9.15 3.94 -10.36
CA VAL A 396 -9.46 3.25 -11.65
C VAL A 396 -10.70 2.33 -11.55
N MET A 397 -11.59 2.51 -10.57
CA MET A 397 -12.66 1.53 -10.32
C MET A 397 -13.92 1.78 -11.17
N GLY A 398 -14.59 0.69 -11.59
CA GLY A 398 -15.85 0.67 -12.36
C GLY A 398 -17.09 1.09 -11.56
N ASP A 399 -18.24 0.46 -11.85
CA ASP A 399 -19.57 0.81 -11.30
C ASP A 399 -19.56 0.87 -9.75
N GLY A 400 -19.45 2.08 -9.18
CA GLY A 400 -19.43 2.29 -7.73
C GLY A 400 -18.77 3.60 -7.29
N GLY A 401 -17.84 4.12 -8.07
CA GLY A 401 -17.22 5.44 -7.83
C GLY A 401 -16.66 5.60 -6.40
N SER A 402 -16.74 6.83 -5.86
CA SER A 402 -16.21 7.17 -4.54
C SER A 402 -16.90 6.39 -3.41
N PHE A 403 -18.22 6.17 -3.52
CA PHE A 403 -18.96 5.40 -2.53
C PHE A 403 -18.56 3.91 -2.52
N GLY A 404 -18.12 3.36 -3.65
CA GLY A 404 -17.57 2.00 -3.71
C GLY A 404 -16.40 1.79 -2.74
N ILE A 405 -15.57 2.81 -2.53
CA ILE A 405 -14.45 2.79 -1.59
C ILE A 405 -14.96 2.89 -0.15
N VAL A 406 -15.89 3.80 0.11
CA VAL A 406 -16.56 3.94 1.43
C VAL A 406 -17.23 2.64 1.85
N ARG A 407 -18.04 2.04 0.97
CA ARG A 407 -18.64 0.71 1.18
C ARG A 407 -17.55 -0.33 1.42
N GLY A 408 -16.46 -0.27 0.66
CA GLY A 408 -15.30 -1.09 0.87
C GLY A 408 -14.79 -1.05 2.31
N HIS A 409 -14.61 0.13 2.90
CA HIS A 409 -14.17 0.30 4.30
C HIS A 409 -15.19 -0.25 5.30
N PHE A 410 -16.47 0.09 5.13
CA PHE A 410 -17.54 -0.37 6.01
C PHE A 410 -17.65 -1.89 6.06
N PHE A 411 -17.45 -2.56 4.92
CA PHE A 411 -17.43 -4.02 4.87
C PHE A 411 -16.36 -4.60 5.80
N LYS A 412 -15.21 -3.94 5.95
CA LYS A 412 -14.10 -4.42 6.79
C LYS A 412 -14.28 -4.01 8.26
N PHE A 413 -14.78 -2.80 8.52
CA PHE A 413 -15.13 -2.37 9.88
C PHE A 413 -16.21 -3.27 10.50
N PHE A 414 -17.23 -3.65 9.74
CA PHE A 414 -18.39 -4.38 10.25
C PHE A 414 -18.44 -5.85 9.82
N HIS A 415 -17.35 -6.40 9.27
CA HIS A 415 -17.33 -7.75 8.71
C HIS A 415 -17.89 -8.81 9.67
N ARG A 416 -17.49 -8.73 10.94
CA ARG A 416 -17.89 -9.66 12.00
C ARG A 416 -19.41 -9.68 12.18
N TYR A 417 -20.03 -8.51 12.25
CA TYR A 417 -21.47 -8.37 12.50
C TYR A 417 -22.30 -8.67 11.26
N LEU A 418 -21.79 -8.37 10.06
CA LEU A 418 -22.52 -8.61 8.82
C LEU A 418 -22.43 -10.06 8.34
N ASN A 419 -21.31 -10.75 8.59
CA ASN A 419 -21.10 -12.09 8.04
C ASN A 419 -21.20 -13.21 9.08
N ALA A 420 -20.83 -12.98 10.34
CA ALA A 420 -20.86 -14.04 11.35
C ALA A 420 -22.20 -14.11 12.09
N ASP A 421 -22.87 -12.97 12.31
CA ASP A 421 -24.15 -12.93 13.01
C ASP A 421 -25.33 -13.16 12.03
N PRO A 422 -26.07 -14.28 12.15
CA PRO A 422 -27.17 -14.62 11.26
C PRO A 422 -28.39 -13.71 11.42
N THR A 423 -28.48 -12.90 12.49
CA THR A 423 -29.59 -11.95 12.68
C THR A 423 -29.48 -10.73 11.76
N ASN A 424 -28.33 -10.51 11.13
CA ASN A 424 -28.04 -9.35 10.28
C ASN A 424 -28.20 -9.60 8.78
N ILE A 425 -28.99 -10.60 8.37
CA ILE A 425 -29.21 -10.91 6.95
C ILE A 425 -29.82 -9.70 6.21
N ASP A 426 -30.81 -9.04 6.80
CA ASP A 426 -31.46 -7.85 6.25
C ASP A 426 -30.48 -6.68 6.06
N LEU A 427 -29.66 -6.39 7.09
CA LEU A 427 -28.63 -5.35 7.02
C LEU A 427 -27.53 -5.71 6.02
N ARG A 428 -27.15 -6.98 5.94
CA ARG A 428 -26.18 -7.47 4.95
C ARG A 428 -26.71 -7.30 3.53
N ASP A 429 -27.99 -7.60 3.29
CA ASP A 429 -28.63 -7.49 1.99
C ASP A 429 -28.81 -6.01 1.59
N GLU A 430 -29.19 -5.15 2.54
CA GLU A 430 -29.23 -3.68 2.37
C GLU A 430 -27.83 -3.15 1.98
N PHE A 431 -26.80 -3.59 2.70
CA PHE A 431 -25.41 -3.18 2.50
C PHE A 431 -24.82 -3.66 1.16
N ALA A 432 -25.10 -4.91 0.79
CA ALA A 432 -24.64 -5.53 -0.45
C ALA A 432 -25.44 -5.04 -1.67
N GLY A 433 -26.67 -4.58 -1.46
CA GLY A 433 -27.55 -4.05 -2.48
C GLY A 433 -27.03 -2.76 -3.12
N SER A 434 -27.61 -2.41 -4.26
CA SER A 434 -27.31 -1.16 -4.96
C SER A 434 -28.01 0.07 -4.37
N GLY A 435 -28.75 -0.10 -3.27
CA GLY A 435 -29.56 0.94 -2.64
C GLY A 435 -28.70 1.98 -1.93
N MET A 436 -27.74 1.54 -1.11
CA MET A 436 -26.85 2.44 -0.38
C MET A 436 -25.77 3.01 -1.31
N ARG A 437 -25.79 4.32 -1.55
CA ARG A 437 -24.88 5.06 -2.46
C ARG A 437 -24.33 6.36 -1.90
N THR A 438 -24.84 6.82 -0.76
CA THR A 438 -24.49 8.11 -0.16
C THR A 438 -23.95 7.96 1.26
N LEU A 439 -23.21 8.96 1.74
CA LEU A 439 -22.73 9.00 3.13
C LEU A 439 -23.90 9.03 4.14
N HIS A 440 -25.00 9.70 3.80
CA HIS A 440 -26.19 9.74 4.64
C HIS A 440 -26.81 8.36 4.85
N GLU A 441 -26.99 7.58 3.77
CA GLU A 441 -27.50 6.21 3.89
C GLU A 441 -26.51 5.32 4.67
N ALA A 442 -25.20 5.54 4.52
CA ALA A 442 -24.19 4.86 5.33
C ALA A 442 -24.31 5.20 6.82
N ARG A 443 -24.63 6.45 7.21
CA ARG A 443 -24.92 6.82 8.61
C ARG A 443 -26.15 6.08 9.13
N VAL A 444 -27.25 6.11 8.38
CA VAL A 444 -28.49 5.40 8.74
C VAL A 444 -28.23 3.90 8.93
N PHE A 445 -27.37 3.30 8.10
CA PHE A 445 -26.96 1.92 8.27
C PHE A 445 -26.19 1.67 9.58
N VAL A 446 -25.27 2.57 9.98
CA VAL A 446 -24.57 2.48 11.27
C VAL A 446 -25.55 2.59 12.42
N ASP A 447 -26.49 3.53 12.37
CA ASP A 447 -27.51 3.74 13.42
C ASP A 447 -28.35 2.47 13.62
N LYS A 448 -28.86 1.87 12.52
CA LYS A 448 -29.60 0.60 12.56
C LYS A 448 -28.79 -0.53 13.18
N LEU A 449 -27.50 -0.61 12.84
CA LEU A 449 -26.61 -1.62 13.39
C LEU A 449 -26.37 -1.37 14.89
N GLN A 450 -26.19 -0.13 15.33
CA GLN A 450 -26.06 0.21 16.74
C GLN A 450 -27.30 -0.16 17.55
N ASP A 451 -28.49 0.23 17.06
CA ASP A 451 -29.77 -0.03 17.74
C ASP A 451 -29.98 -1.51 18.00
N ARG A 452 -29.59 -2.37 17.05
CA ARG A 452 -29.72 -3.84 17.18
C ARG A 452 -28.87 -4.43 18.30
N TYR A 453 -27.76 -3.81 18.64
CA TYR A 453 -26.81 -4.29 19.65
C TYR A 453 -26.88 -3.48 20.96
N ALA A 454 -27.70 -2.42 21.03
CA ALA A 454 -27.72 -1.45 22.13
C ALA A 454 -28.12 -2.05 23.49
N HIS A 455 -28.90 -3.13 23.49
CA HIS A 455 -29.53 -3.68 24.70
C HIS A 455 -29.02 -5.08 25.10
N LEU A 456 -27.93 -5.54 24.50
CA LEU A 456 -27.33 -6.84 24.83
C LEU A 456 -26.64 -6.78 26.20
N SER A 457 -26.87 -7.81 27.02
CA SER A 457 -26.11 -8.01 28.25
C SER A 457 -24.66 -8.45 27.97
N PRO A 458 -23.72 -8.30 28.91
CA PRO A 458 -22.36 -8.83 28.76
C PRO A 458 -22.34 -10.34 28.43
N GLU A 459 -23.27 -11.12 28.98
CA GLU A 459 -23.44 -12.54 28.69
C GLU A 459 -23.87 -12.76 27.23
N ASP A 460 -24.85 -12.00 26.73
CA ASP A 460 -25.28 -12.07 25.34
C ASP A 460 -24.13 -11.73 24.38
N TRP A 461 -23.36 -10.68 24.70
CA TRP A 461 -22.15 -10.32 23.96
C TRP A 461 -21.15 -11.47 23.89
N SER A 462 -20.93 -12.20 24.99
CA SER A 462 -19.94 -13.27 25.05
C SER A 462 -20.25 -14.46 24.13
N VAL A 463 -21.54 -14.70 23.85
CA VAL A 463 -22.00 -15.84 23.04
C VAL A 463 -22.28 -15.49 21.58
N LEU A 464 -22.20 -14.20 21.20
CA LEU A 464 -22.40 -13.79 19.82
C LEU A 464 -21.36 -14.41 18.88
N PRO A 465 -21.76 -14.84 17.66
CA PRO A 465 -20.81 -15.30 16.65
C PRO A 465 -19.73 -14.27 16.29
N SER A 466 -20.06 -12.98 16.33
CA SER A 466 -19.14 -11.86 16.06
C SER A 466 -18.07 -11.65 17.15
N SER A 467 -18.26 -12.26 18.32
CA SER A 467 -17.30 -12.26 19.43
C SER A 467 -16.22 -13.31 19.24
N ASN A 468 -16.48 -14.34 18.42
CA ASN A 468 -15.48 -15.35 18.08
C ASN A 468 -14.31 -14.68 17.32
N PRO A 469 -13.05 -14.83 17.76
CA PRO A 469 -11.91 -14.29 17.05
C PRO A 469 -11.80 -14.72 15.57
N GLU A 470 -12.27 -15.93 15.23
CA GLU A 470 -12.28 -16.46 13.87
C GLU A 470 -13.30 -15.78 12.94
N SER A 471 -14.24 -14.99 13.50
CA SER A 471 -15.13 -14.13 12.70
C SER A 471 -14.41 -12.94 12.05
N SER A 472 -13.16 -12.69 12.47
CA SER A 472 -12.37 -11.57 11.97
C SER A 472 -12.19 -11.62 10.46
N TRP A 473 -12.38 -10.47 9.82
CA TRP A 473 -12.06 -10.31 8.41
C TRP A 473 -10.59 -10.63 8.16
N TYR A 474 -9.68 -10.09 8.96
CA TYR A 474 -8.24 -10.30 8.78
C TYR A 474 -7.82 -11.77 8.93
N ARG A 475 -8.51 -12.55 9.78
CA ARG A 475 -8.20 -13.98 10.01
C ARG A 475 -8.80 -14.94 8.99
N ARG A 476 -9.76 -14.52 8.15
CA ARG A 476 -10.56 -15.37 7.22
C ARG A 476 -9.79 -16.33 6.29
N HIS A 477 -8.50 -16.07 6.04
CA HIS A 477 -7.65 -16.91 5.17
C HIS A 477 -6.45 -17.51 5.90
N ARG A 478 -6.28 -17.23 7.19
CA ARG A 478 -5.25 -17.84 8.01
C ARG A 478 -5.67 -19.29 8.24
N LYS A 479 -4.78 -20.24 7.91
CA LYS A 479 -4.90 -21.58 8.46
C LYS A 479 -4.49 -21.51 9.93
N PRO A 480 -5.19 -22.19 10.86
CA PRO A 480 -4.76 -22.25 12.25
C PRO A 480 -3.32 -22.76 12.32
N ASP A 481 -2.39 -21.88 12.68
CA ASP A 481 -0.97 -22.22 12.74
C ASP A 481 -0.66 -22.77 14.13
N ARG A 482 -0.48 -24.09 14.23
CA ARG A 482 -0.05 -24.76 15.47
C ARG A 482 1.30 -24.24 16.00
N ARG A 483 2.08 -23.51 15.19
CA ARG A 483 3.40 -23.00 15.59
C ARG A 483 3.37 -21.72 16.42
N VAL A 484 2.30 -20.92 16.35
CA VAL A 484 2.19 -19.70 17.19
C VAL A 484 2.01 -20.08 18.66
N HIS A 485 1.20 -21.11 18.94
CA HIS A 485 1.01 -21.63 20.32
C HIS A 485 2.22 -22.41 20.85
N GLN A 486 3.06 -23.00 19.98
CA GLN A 486 4.32 -23.62 20.43
C GLN A 486 5.39 -22.60 20.88
N ARG A 487 5.33 -21.34 20.40
CA ARG A 487 6.27 -20.29 20.82
C ARG A 487 6.06 -19.85 22.27
N GLN A 488 4.83 -19.94 22.79
CA GLN A 488 4.55 -19.68 24.21
C GLN A 488 5.06 -20.79 25.14
N GLN A 489 5.06 -22.05 24.70
CA GLN A 489 5.55 -23.17 25.52
C GLN A 489 7.09 -23.21 25.65
N LEU A 490 7.82 -22.70 24.65
CA LEU A 490 9.29 -22.67 24.69
C LEU A 490 9.88 -21.68 25.71
N HIS A 491 9.08 -20.75 26.24
CA HIS A 491 9.52 -19.82 27.30
C HIS A 491 9.36 -20.37 28.73
N THR A 492 8.95 -21.62 28.90
CA THR A 492 8.86 -22.29 30.21
C THR A 492 9.86 -23.43 30.41
N VAL A 493 10.93 -23.49 29.62
CA VAL A 493 11.95 -24.53 29.72
C VAL A 493 13.15 -24.00 30.51
N ASN A 494 13.46 -24.68 31.62
CA ASN A 494 14.62 -24.48 32.49
C ASN A 494 15.91 -24.13 31.71
N GLU A 495 16.66 -23.13 32.20
CA GLU A 495 17.89 -22.62 31.59
C GLU A 495 18.96 -23.71 31.35
N ASP A 496 18.94 -24.80 32.14
CA ASP A 496 19.88 -25.93 32.01
C ASP A 496 19.61 -26.83 30.77
N ASP A 497 18.36 -26.97 30.34
CA ASP A 497 17.99 -27.78 29.17
C ASP A 497 18.32 -27.06 27.84
N CYS A 498 18.30 -25.73 27.86
CA CYS A 498 18.62 -24.90 26.69
C CYS A 498 20.12 -24.98 26.35
N LEU A 499 20.99 -24.99 27.36
CA LEU A 499 22.44 -25.12 27.18
C LEU A 499 22.84 -26.48 26.61
N MET A 500 22.23 -27.56 27.12
CA MET A 500 22.44 -28.93 26.61
C MET A 500 21.99 -29.08 25.15
N ASN A 501 20.87 -28.46 24.77
CA ASN A 501 20.34 -28.50 23.41
C ASN A 501 21.18 -27.66 22.41
N VAL A 502 21.74 -26.53 22.86
CA VAL A 502 22.65 -25.71 22.05
C VAL A 502 23.98 -26.42 21.81
N GLU A 503 24.55 -27.10 22.80
CA GLU A 503 25.79 -27.88 22.63
C GLU A 503 25.61 -29.13 21.78
N ALA A 504 24.45 -29.80 21.89
CA ALA A 504 24.08 -30.90 21.00
C ALA A 504 23.95 -30.44 19.55
N LYS A 505 23.25 -29.32 19.29
CA LYS A 505 23.16 -28.71 17.95
C LYS A 505 24.50 -28.25 17.41
N LYS A 506 25.37 -27.66 18.25
CA LYS A 506 26.73 -27.29 17.84
C LYS A 506 27.55 -28.53 17.42
N ARG A 507 27.42 -29.65 18.14
CA ARG A 507 28.05 -30.94 17.76
C ARG A 507 27.50 -31.47 16.44
N GLU A 508 26.19 -31.49 16.27
CA GLU A 508 25.53 -31.97 15.04
C GLU A 508 25.95 -31.15 13.81
N ILE A 509 25.99 -29.81 13.92
CA ILE A 509 26.47 -28.93 12.85
C ILE A 509 27.94 -29.22 12.52
N LYS A 510 28.77 -29.43 13.55
CA LYS A 510 30.20 -29.71 13.37
C LYS A 510 30.43 -31.04 12.66
N GLU A 511 29.68 -32.08 13.02
CA GLU A 511 29.71 -33.39 12.33
C GLU A 511 29.24 -33.28 10.88
N ARG A 512 28.20 -32.48 10.61
CA ARG A 512 27.68 -32.25 9.26
C ARG A 512 28.70 -31.53 8.37
N ILE A 513 29.43 -30.57 8.92
CA ILE A 513 30.54 -29.89 8.23
C ILE A 513 31.69 -30.85 7.94
N ILE A 514 32.04 -31.73 8.88
CA ILE A 514 33.08 -32.77 8.67
C ILE A 514 32.67 -33.71 7.54
N LYS A 515 31.41 -34.18 7.55
CA LYS A 515 30.87 -35.07 6.52
C LYS A 515 30.85 -34.42 5.14
N MET A 516 30.49 -33.14 5.06
CA MET A 516 30.58 -32.36 3.82
C MET A 516 32.02 -32.18 3.32
N LYS A 517 32.98 -31.94 4.21
CA LYS A 517 34.40 -31.84 3.85
C LYS A 517 34.95 -33.18 3.32
N GLN A 518 34.58 -34.30 3.96
CA GLN A 518 34.95 -35.65 3.51
C GLN A 518 34.31 -35.99 2.15
N GLN A 519 33.04 -35.64 1.94
CA GLN A 519 32.39 -35.81 0.64
C GLN A 519 33.07 -34.97 -0.45
N ARG A 520 33.44 -33.72 -0.15
CA ARG A 520 34.14 -32.84 -1.10
C ARG A 520 35.55 -33.34 -1.43
N GLN A 521 36.30 -33.87 -0.46
CA GLN A 521 37.60 -34.51 -0.70
C GLN A 521 37.47 -35.80 -1.52
N SER A 522 36.41 -36.60 -1.28
CA SER A 522 36.11 -37.79 -2.05
C SER A 522 35.76 -37.44 -3.51
N GLN A 523 34.98 -36.38 -3.72
CA GLN A 523 34.63 -35.85 -5.05
C GLN A 523 35.87 -35.37 -5.80
N LEU A 524 36.75 -34.62 -5.14
CA LEU A 524 38.02 -34.13 -5.73
C LEU A 524 38.99 -35.28 -6.07
N ALA A 525 39.02 -36.34 -5.26
CA ALA A 525 39.80 -37.54 -5.56
C ALA A 525 39.26 -38.27 -6.81
N ILE A 526 37.94 -38.40 -6.93
CA ILE A 526 37.27 -39.02 -8.10
C ILE A 526 37.54 -38.20 -9.38
N ASP A 527 37.43 -36.88 -9.31
CA ASP A 527 37.69 -36.00 -10.45
C ASP A 527 39.18 -35.96 -10.83
N GLY A 528 40.09 -36.07 -9.86
CA GLY A 528 41.54 -36.22 -10.10
C GLY A 528 41.89 -37.51 -10.85
N THR A 529 41.25 -38.64 -10.50
CA THR A 529 41.41 -39.90 -11.25
C THR A 529 40.80 -39.89 -12.65
N ARG A 530 39.74 -39.10 -12.89
CA ARG A 530 39.17 -38.90 -14.24
C ARG A 530 40.06 -37.99 -15.10
N GLY A 531 40.68 -36.96 -14.52
CA GLY A 531 41.65 -36.11 -15.20
C GLY A 531 42.91 -36.86 -15.64
N ALA A 532 43.44 -37.75 -14.80
CA ALA A 532 44.63 -38.55 -15.12
C ALA A 532 44.37 -39.60 -16.23
N LYS A 533 43.15 -40.17 -16.30
CA LYS A 533 42.78 -41.10 -17.39
C LYS A 533 42.56 -40.40 -18.74
N HIS A 534 42.24 -39.10 -18.75
CA HIS A 534 42.09 -38.35 -20.00
C HIS A 534 43.42 -37.84 -20.57
N GLN A 535 44.46 -37.68 -19.76
CA GLN A 535 45.79 -37.31 -20.25
C GLN A 535 46.60 -38.49 -20.83
N SER A 536 46.30 -39.75 -20.49
CA SER A 536 47.00 -40.90 -21.08
C SER A 536 46.41 -41.38 -22.42
N THR A 537 45.40 -40.69 -22.97
CA THR A 537 44.83 -40.99 -24.30
C THR A 537 45.21 -39.96 -25.36
N TYR A 538 46.05 -38.99 -25.01
CA TYR A 538 46.53 -37.90 -25.90
C TYR A 538 48.07 -37.70 -25.85
N GLN A 539 48.80 -38.73 -25.45
CA GLN A 539 50.21 -38.97 -25.79
C GLN A 539 50.28 -40.30 -26.53
#